data_AF-X0QAJ6-F1
#
_entry.id   AF-X0QAJ6-F1
#
_cell.length_a   1.000
_cell.length_b   1.000
_cell.length_c   1.000
_cell.angle_alpha   90.00
_cell.angle_beta   90.00
_cell.angle_gamma   90.00
#
_symmetry.space_group_name_H-M   'P 1'
#
loop_
_entity.id
_entity.type
_entity.pdbx_description
1 polymer ?
#
loop_
_entity_poly.entity_id
_entity_poly.type
_entity_poly.pdbx_seq_one_letter_code
_entity_poly.pdbx_strand_id
1 'polypeptide(L)'
;MATFPDATAVPALRPKIRYAVESIGAFSLVFTVGAAESGGSPIPPLALGAVLMVMIYAEAYRSGGHYSPATTMLALVRGRIGLRDAAGYWIAQLSAGLLAVVAVTMTGHTPAAASMVELVFTFVLCYVALDAATRSPPDNSFCGLAIGFIVVAGTFAGNAISGGAFHPAVTVAAGAGTAAGFALLTLNPPTHDPAPPE
;
A
#
# COMPACT_ATOMS: atom_id res chain seq x y z
N MET A 1 15.72 37.14 -20.91
CA MET A 1 14.31 36.70 -20.73
C MET A 1 14.28 35.22 -21.07
N ALA A 2 14.48 34.35 -20.06
CA ALA A 2 14.52 32.91 -20.27
C ALA A 2 13.07 32.42 -20.44
N THR A 3 12.76 31.89 -21.61
CA THR A 3 11.48 31.23 -21.90
C THR A 3 11.39 29.96 -21.06
N PHE A 4 10.41 29.91 -20.14
CA PHE A 4 10.05 28.68 -19.46
C PHE A 4 9.59 27.65 -20.49
N PRO A 5 10.08 26.40 -20.46
CA PRO A 5 9.56 25.35 -21.31
C PRO A 5 8.06 25.11 -21.02
N ASP A 6 7.30 24.97 -22.09
CA ASP A 6 5.84 24.82 -22.10
C ASP A 6 5.40 23.62 -21.23
N ALA A 7 4.46 23.85 -20.31
CA ALA A 7 4.03 22.88 -19.30
C ALA A 7 3.10 21.76 -19.85
N THR A 8 3.15 21.48 -21.16
CA THR A 8 2.06 20.84 -21.90
C THR A 8 2.39 19.46 -22.48
N ALA A 9 3.39 18.74 -21.94
CA ALA A 9 3.67 17.39 -22.43
C ALA A 9 4.16 16.41 -21.36
N VAL A 10 3.47 16.33 -20.21
CA VAL A 10 3.35 15.02 -19.55
C VAL A 10 2.31 14.27 -20.38
N PRO A 11 2.63 13.11 -20.99
CA PRO A 11 1.64 12.34 -21.73
C PRO A 11 0.45 12.11 -20.80
N ALA A 12 -0.75 12.53 -21.21
CA ALA A 12 -1.97 12.26 -20.46
C ALA A 12 -1.99 10.77 -20.14
N LEU A 13 -1.79 10.42 -18.86
CA LEU A 13 -1.61 9.04 -18.45
C LEU A 13 -2.80 8.22 -18.96
N ARG A 14 -2.55 7.05 -19.56
CA ARG A 14 -3.61 6.24 -20.16
C ARG A 14 -4.72 6.01 -19.12
N PRO A 15 -6.00 6.27 -19.42
CA PRO A 15 -7.10 6.16 -18.44
C PRO A 15 -7.13 4.83 -17.70
N LYS A 16 -6.73 3.74 -18.37
CA LYS A 16 -6.62 2.39 -17.79
C LYS A 16 -5.66 2.31 -16.59
N ILE A 17 -4.54 3.04 -16.63
CA ILE A 17 -3.55 3.05 -15.54
C ILE A 17 -4.15 3.74 -14.32
N ARG A 18 -4.84 4.87 -14.52
CA ARG A 18 -5.51 5.62 -13.44
C ARG A 18 -6.52 4.75 -12.70
N TYR A 19 -7.36 4.02 -13.44
CA TYR A 19 -8.35 3.13 -12.83
C TYR A 19 -7.73 1.95 -12.10
N ALA A 20 -6.66 1.35 -12.63
CA ALA A 20 -5.96 0.25 -11.97
C ALA A 20 -5.35 0.68 -10.63
N VAL A 21 -4.70 1.85 -10.60
CA VAL A 21 -4.15 2.45 -9.37
C VAL A 21 -5.24 2.71 -8.34
N GLU A 22 -6.37 3.27 -8.76
CA GLU A 22 -7.53 3.51 -7.88
C GLU A 22 -8.10 2.21 -7.31
N SER A 23 -8.17 1.14 -8.11
CA SER A 23 -8.58 -0.18 -7.64
C SER A 23 -7.59 -0.79 -6.64
N ILE A 24 -6.28 -0.72 -6.90
CA ILE A 24 -5.27 -1.29 -5.99
C ILE A 24 -5.30 -0.56 -4.64
N GLY A 25 -5.38 0.77 -4.66
CA GLY A 25 -5.50 1.55 -3.45
C GLY A 25 -6.79 1.24 -2.69
N ALA A 26 -7.95 1.29 -3.35
CA ALA A 26 -9.24 0.99 -2.72
C ALA A 26 -9.31 -0.43 -2.14
N PHE A 27 -8.81 -1.44 -2.88
CA PHE A 27 -8.69 -2.81 -2.39
C PHE A 27 -7.83 -2.87 -1.12
N SER A 28 -6.65 -2.24 -1.14
CA SER A 28 -5.71 -2.26 -0.02
C SER A 28 -6.31 -1.61 1.23
N LEU A 29 -7.03 -0.48 1.09
CA LEU A 29 -7.71 0.19 2.21
C LEU A 29 -8.77 -0.71 2.85
N VAL A 30 -9.68 -1.25 2.03
CA VAL A 30 -10.82 -2.07 2.51
C VAL A 30 -10.32 -3.39 3.11
N PHE A 31 -9.34 -4.04 2.47
CA PHE A 31 -8.74 -5.27 2.97
C PHE A 31 -8.04 -5.05 4.31
N THR A 32 -7.27 -3.96 4.45
CA THR A 32 -6.55 -3.65 5.69
C THR A 32 -7.51 -3.46 6.87
N VAL A 33 -8.60 -2.73 6.68
CA VAL A 33 -9.62 -2.56 7.72
C VAL A 33 -10.30 -3.89 8.03
N GLY A 34 -10.74 -4.62 7.01
CA GLY A 34 -11.43 -5.90 7.23
C GLY A 34 -10.56 -6.96 7.91
N ALA A 35 -9.27 -7.00 7.59
CA ALA A 35 -8.29 -7.85 8.27
C ALA A 35 -8.08 -7.39 9.73
N ALA A 36 -7.92 -6.09 9.97
CA ALA A 36 -7.75 -5.53 11.31
C ALA A 36 -8.93 -5.86 12.24
N GLU A 37 -10.16 -5.74 11.74
CA GLU A 37 -11.37 -6.08 12.47
C GLU A 37 -11.45 -7.60 12.71
N SER A 38 -11.19 -8.42 11.68
CA SER A 38 -11.21 -9.89 11.78
C SER A 38 -10.17 -10.43 12.77
N GLY A 39 -9.02 -9.77 12.86
CA GLY A 39 -7.92 -10.12 13.77
C GLY A 39 -8.04 -9.52 15.17
N GLY A 40 -9.07 -8.71 15.46
CA GLY A 40 -9.24 -8.06 16.76
C GLY A 40 -8.15 -7.03 17.09
N SER A 41 -7.70 -6.26 16.09
CA SER A 41 -6.68 -5.23 16.28
C SER A 41 -7.12 -4.19 17.32
N PRO A 42 -6.24 -3.74 18.22
CA PRO A 42 -6.57 -2.70 19.21
C PRO A 42 -6.67 -1.30 18.59
N ILE A 43 -6.02 -1.06 17.43
CA ILE A 43 -5.99 0.24 16.76
C ILE A 43 -6.15 0.13 15.22
N PRO A 44 -7.30 -0.37 14.71
CA PRO A 44 -7.60 -0.43 13.28
C PRO A 44 -7.39 0.90 12.52
N PRO A 45 -7.70 2.09 13.09
CA PRO A 45 -7.44 3.36 12.42
C PRO A 45 -5.97 3.61 12.07
N LEU A 46 -5.02 3.10 12.88
CA LEU A 46 -3.60 3.25 12.59
C LEU A 46 -3.21 2.41 11.37
N ALA A 47 -3.72 1.18 11.26
CA ALA A 47 -3.49 0.33 10.10
C ALA A 47 -4.04 1.00 8.82
N LEU A 48 -5.27 1.52 8.88
CA LEU A 48 -5.89 2.24 7.77
C LEU A 48 -5.10 3.49 7.37
N GLY A 49 -4.69 4.31 8.34
CA GLY A 49 -3.90 5.52 8.08
C GLY A 49 -2.53 5.20 7.49
N ALA A 50 -1.88 4.14 7.98
CA ALA A 50 -0.61 3.66 7.46
C ALA A 50 -0.75 3.23 6.00
N VAL A 51 -1.68 2.33 5.66
CA VAL A 51 -1.84 1.88 4.27
C VAL A 51 -2.27 3.01 3.32
N LEU A 52 -3.09 3.96 3.80
CA LEU A 52 -3.47 5.14 3.01
C LEU A 52 -2.25 6.00 2.66
N MET A 53 -1.39 6.28 3.64
CA MET A 53 -0.17 7.04 3.41
C MET A 53 0.72 6.33 2.38
N VAL A 54 0.89 5.01 2.51
CA VAL A 54 1.67 4.20 1.57
C VAL A 54 1.13 4.35 0.15
N MET A 55 -0.18 4.14 -0.05
CA MET A 55 -0.80 4.25 -1.37
C MET A 55 -0.70 5.67 -1.94
N ILE A 56 -0.77 6.71 -1.10
CA ILE A 56 -0.59 8.09 -1.55
C ILE A 56 0.84 8.31 -2.06
N TYR A 57 1.86 7.95 -1.28
CA TYR A 57 3.25 8.12 -1.71
C TYR A 57 3.63 7.24 -2.89
N ALA A 58 3.05 6.04 -2.99
CA ALA A 58 3.33 5.11 -4.08
C ALA A 58 2.63 5.49 -5.40
N GLU A 59 1.45 6.13 -5.39
CA GLU A 59 0.70 6.23 -6.66
C GLU A 59 -0.17 7.48 -6.84
N ALA A 60 -0.26 8.38 -5.86
CA ALA A 60 -1.15 9.55 -6.00
C ALA A 60 -0.79 10.41 -7.23
N TYR A 61 0.47 10.41 -7.66
CA TYR A 61 0.92 11.11 -8.86
C TYR A 61 0.35 10.52 -10.18
N ARG A 62 -0.09 9.25 -10.19
CA ARG A 62 -0.67 8.60 -11.38
C ARG A 62 -2.18 8.83 -11.46
N SER A 63 -2.93 8.62 -10.38
CA SER A 63 -4.40 8.71 -10.40
C SER A 63 -4.99 9.94 -9.72
N GLY A 64 -4.22 10.67 -8.91
CA GLY A 64 -4.73 11.65 -7.95
C GLY A 64 -4.96 11.08 -6.55
N GLY A 65 -4.81 9.76 -6.37
CA GLY A 65 -4.85 9.09 -5.07
C GLY A 65 -6.18 9.24 -4.34
N HIS A 66 -7.31 9.09 -5.04
CA HIS A 66 -8.62 9.27 -4.41
C HIS A 66 -8.94 8.07 -3.52
N TYR A 67 -8.82 6.85 -4.06
CA TYR A 67 -9.06 5.56 -3.41
C TYR A 67 -10.43 5.41 -2.74
N SER A 68 -11.34 6.37 -2.96
CA SER A 68 -12.64 6.45 -2.32
C SER A 68 -13.62 7.25 -3.19
N PRO A 69 -14.90 6.86 -3.20
CA PRO A 69 -15.92 7.62 -3.90
C PRO A 69 -16.10 9.05 -3.38
N ALA A 70 -15.91 9.27 -2.08
CA ALA A 70 -16.07 10.58 -1.46
C ALA A 70 -14.97 11.56 -1.87
N THR A 71 -13.71 11.12 -1.90
CA THR A 71 -12.57 11.93 -2.36
C THR A 71 -12.65 12.19 -3.88
N THR A 72 -13.12 11.21 -4.64
CA THR A 72 -13.43 11.37 -6.07
C THR A 72 -14.52 12.43 -6.29
N MET A 73 -15.59 12.40 -5.47
CA MET A 73 -16.64 13.42 -5.51
C MET A 73 -16.09 14.80 -5.16
N LEU A 74 -15.23 14.92 -4.15
CA LEU A 74 -14.57 16.18 -3.80
C LEU A 74 -13.73 16.73 -4.96
N ALA A 75 -12.99 15.86 -5.66
CA ALA A 75 -12.22 16.25 -6.83
C ALA A 75 -13.12 16.70 -7.99
N LEU A 76 -14.27 16.05 -8.19
CA LEU A 76 -15.26 16.44 -9.19
C LEU A 76 -15.88 17.81 -8.87
N VAL A 77 -16.30 18.03 -7.61
CA VAL A 77 -16.85 19.32 -7.15
C VAL A 77 -15.82 20.45 -7.29
N ARG A 78 -14.52 20.16 -7.07
CA ARG A 78 -13.44 21.12 -7.31
C ARG A 78 -13.06 21.30 -8.78
N GLY A 79 -13.73 20.62 -9.71
CA GLY A 79 -13.42 20.68 -11.15
C GLY A 79 -12.04 20.12 -11.51
N ARG A 80 -11.45 19.27 -10.65
CA ARG A 80 -10.12 18.65 -10.89
C ARG A 80 -10.21 17.42 -11.79
N ILE A 81 -11.38 16.80 -11.89
CA ILE A 81 -11.67 15.67 -12.79
C ILE A 81 -13.02 15.88 -13.49
N GLY A 82 -13.19 15.30 -14.68
CA GLY A 82 -14.48 15.29 -15.37
C GLY A 82 -15.42 14.21 -14.83
N LEU A 83 -16.73 14.37 -15.06
CA LEU A 83 -17.77 13.42 -14.61
C LEU A 83 -17.53 12.00 -15.13
N ARG A 84 -17.04 11.85 -16.36
CA ARG A 84 -16.72 10.54 -16.96
C ARG A 84 -15.59 9.82 -16.22
N ASP A 85 -14.53 10.55 -15.86
CA ASP A 85 -13.42 10.01 -15.08
C ASP A 85 -13.88 9.66 -13.66
N ALA A 86 -14.70 10.52 -13.05
CA ALA A 86 -15.27 10.28 -11.72
C ALA A 86 -16.11 8.99 -11.69
N ALA A 87 -16.96 8.76 -12.70
CA ALA A 87 -17.73 7.53 -12.83
C ALA A 87 -16.83 6.29 -13.00
N GLY A 88 -15.75 6.40 -13.79
CA GLY A 88 -14.76 5.34 -13.92
C GLY A 88 -14.07 5.01 -12.60
N TYR A 89 -13.74 6.03 -11.81
CA TYR A 89 -13.11 5.89 -10.49
C TYR A 89 -14.06 5.20 -9.52
N TRP A 90 -15.34 5.60 -9.47
CA TRP A 90 -16.32 4.96 -8.62
C TRP A 90 -16.50 3.47 -8.93
N ILE A 91 -16.59 3.10 -10.22
CA ILE A 91 -16.68 1.70 -10.61
C ILE A 91 -15.43 0.92 -10.18
N ALA A 92 -14.25 1.48 -10.43
CA ALA A 92 -12.96 0.88 -10.08
C ALA A 92 -12.80 0.68 -8.55
N GLN A 93 -13.18 1.68 -7.76
CA GLN A 93 -13.08 1.68 -6.30
C GLN A 93 -14.11 0.74 -5.67
N LEU A 94 -15.36 0.77 -6.11
CA LEU A 94 -16.43 -0.07 -5.55
C LEU A 94 -16.23 -1.54 -5.88
N SER A 95 -15.81 -1.86 -7.11
CA SER A 95 -15.50 -3.25 -7.50
C SER A 95 -14.30 -3.80 -6.72
N ALA A 96 -13.24 -2.99 -6.56
CA ALA A 96 -12.09 -3.36 -5.74
C ALA A 96 -12.44 -3.53 -4.26
N GLY A 97 -13.27 -2.65 -3.69
CA GLY A 97 -13.76 -2.78 -2.33
C GLY A 97 -14.58 -4.05 -2.12
N LEU A 98 -15.44 -4.42 -3.07
CA LEU A 98 -16.19 -5.67 -3.01
C LEU A 98 -15.27 -6.90 -3.06
N LEU A 99 -14.26 -6.89 -3.94
CA LEU A 99 -13.25 -7.95 -4.00
C LEU A 99 -12.46 -8.05 -2.70
N ALA A 100 -12.13 -6.92 -2.07
CA ALA A 100 -11.46 -6.89 -0.77
C ALA A 100 -12.33 -7.51 0.32
N VAL A 101 -13.63 -7.21 0.37
CA VAL A 101 -14.56 -7.86 1.32
C VAL A 101 -14.58 -9.37 1.13
N VAL A 102 -14.65 -9.85 -0.11
CA VAL A 102 -14.58 -11.29 -0.40
C VAL A 102 -13.26 -11.88 0.10
N ALA A 103 -12.13 -11.23 -0.15
CA ALA A 103 -10.82 -11.68 0.35
C ALA A 103 -10.78 -11.71 1.90
N VAL A 104 -11.39 -10.74 2.58
CA VAL A 104 -11.52 -10.70 4.04
C VAL A 104 -12.37 -11.86 4.57
N THR A 105 -13.41 -12.30 3.85
CA THR A 105 -14.16 -13.50 4.30
C THR A 105 -13.30 -14.77 4.34
N MET A 106 -12.17 -14.78 3.62
CA MET A 106 -11.21 -15.87 3.63
C MET A 106 -10.19 -15.76 4.76
N THR A 107 -10.18 -14.70 5.58
CA THR A 107 -9.15 -14.44 6.61
C THR A 107 -9.46 -15.06 7.99
N GLY A 108 -10.05 -16.26 8.03
CA GLY A 108 -10.27 -17.02 9.28
C GLY A 108 -8.98 -17.55 9.96
N HIS A 109 -9.09 -18.40 10.98
CA HIS A 109 -7.92 -19.02 11.64
C HIS A 109 -7.46 -20.30 10.92
N THR A 110 -7.38 -20.26 9.59
CA THR A 110 -6.95 -21.41 8.78
C THR A 110 -5.61 -21.11 8.09
N PRO A 111 -4.81 -22.12 7.71
CA PRO A 111 -3.59 -21.90 6.95
C PRO A 111 -3.83 -21.14 5.62
N ALA A 112 -4.98 -21.37 4.98
CA ALA A 112 -5.39 -20.68 3.75
C ALA A 112 -5.64 -19.19 3.99
N ALA A 113 -6.23 -18.85 5.15
CA ALA A 113 -6.48 -17.48 5.56
C ALA A 113 -5.19 -16.71 5.89
N ALA A 114 -4.27 -17.33 6.62
CA ALA A 114 -2.95 -16.78 6.87
C ALA A 114 -2.23 -16.51 5.53
N SER A 115 -2.30 -17.46 4.59
CA SER A 115 -1.71 -17.32 3.26
C SER A 115 -2.32 -16.17 2.46
N MET A 116 -3.63 -15.90 2.58
CA MET A 116 -4.29 -14.77 1.93
C MET A 116 -3.76 -13.42 2.46
N VAL A 117 -3.68 -13.28 3.78
CA VAL A 117 -3.15 -12.08 4.43
C VAL A 117 -1.68 -11.85 4.06
N GLU A 118 -0.85 -12.91 4.12
CA GLU A 118 0.54 -12.86 3.70
C GLU A 118 0.67 -12.47 2.22
N LEU A 119 -0.13 -13.08 1.33
CA LEU A 119 -0.11 -12.80 -0.10
C LEU A 119 -0.45 -11.34 -0.41
N VAL A 120 -1.52 -10.81 0.20
CA VAL A 120 -1.98 -9.44 -0.08
C VAL A 120 -0.97 -8.42 0.41
N PHE A 121 -0.52 -8.48 1.67
CA PHE A 121 0.42 -7.49 2.18
C PHE A 121 1.81 -7.62 1.55
N THR A 122 2.25 -8.83 1.20
CA THR A 122 3.49 -9.01 0.42
C THR A 122 3.35 -8.43 -0.98
N PHE A 123 2.21 -8.66 -1.65
CA PHE A 123 1.93 -8.07 -2.96
C PHE A 123 2.00 -6.54 -2.90
N VAL A 124 1.35 -5.92 -1.91
CA VAL A 124 1.37 -4.46 -1.75
C VAL A 124 2.78 -3.95 -1.42
N LEU A 125 3.53 -4.66 -0.58
CA LEU A 125 4.94 -4.34 -0.29
C LEU A 125 5.81 -4.38 -1.54
N CYS A 126 5.74 -5.46 -2.32
CA CYS A 126 6.48 -5.59 -3.58
C CYS A 126 6.06 -4.54 -4.60
N TYR A 127 4.76 -4.23 -4.66
CA TYR A 127 4.22 -3.22 -5.55
C TYR A 127 4.78 -1.83 -5.27
N VAL A 128 4.78 -1.41 -4.01
CA VAL A 128 5.32 -0.12 -3.56
C VAL A 128 6.84 -0.07 -3.74
N ALA A 129 7.54 -1.16 -3.45
CA ALA A 129 8.98 -1.27 -3.67
C ALA A 129 9.35 -1.18 -5.17
N LEU A 130 8.56 -1.80 -6.05
CA LEU A 130 8.75 -1.74 -7.49
C LEU A 130 8.47 -0.34 -8.04
N ASP A 131 7.42 0.32 -7.57
CA ASP A 131 7.17 1.73 -7.90
C ASP A 131 8.36 2.61 -7.48
N ALA A 132 8.84 2.46 -6.24
CA ALA A 132 10.01 3.20 -5.75
C ALA A 132 11.27 2.96 -6.60
N ALA A 133 11.52 1.73 -7.03
CA ALA A 133 12.69 1.35 -7.82
C ALA A 133 12.64 1.84 -9.28
N THR A 134 11.44 2.07 -9.82
CA THR A 134 11.24 2.48 -11.23
C THR A 134 11.15 4.00 -11.42
N ARG A 135 11.04 4.77 -10.34
CA ARG A 135 11.04 6.23 -10.40
C ARG A 135 12.44 6.82 -10.53
N SER A 136 12.55 7.90 -11.31
CA SER A 136 13.78 8.70 -11.39
C SER A 136 13.91 9.64 -10.18
N PRO A 137 15.07 9.72 -9.51
CA PRO A 137 15.32 10.75 -8.49
C PRO A 137 15.18 12.16 -9.10
N PRO A 138 14.55 13.16 -8.43
CA PRO A 138 14.20 13.26 -7.02
C PRO A 138 12.70 13.13 -6.69
N ASP A 139 11.88 12.59 -7.59
CA ASP A 139 10.40 12.67 -7.56
C ASP A 139 9.68 11.96 -6.39
N ASN A 140 10.39 11.20 -5.56
CA ASN A 140 9.83 10.59 -4.36
C ASN A 140 10.86 10.43 -3.23
N SER A 141 11.03 11.46 -2.40
CA SER A 141 11.96 11.41 -1.26
C SER A 141 11.47 10.54 -0.08
N PHE A 142 10.22 10.02 -0.13
CA PHE A 142 9.60 9.27 0.97
C PHE A 142 9.37 7.79 0.64
N CYS A 143 10.00 7.25 -0.41
CA CYS A 143 9.91 5.83 -0.78
C CYS A 143 10.16 4.89 0.40
N GLY A 144 11.23 5.11 1.16
CA GLY A 144 11.59 4.27 2.31
C GLY A 144 10.52 4.30 3.41
N LEU A 145 9.87 5.45 3.61
CA LEU A 145 8.80 5.61 4.58
C LEU A 145 7.53 4.87 4.13
N ALA A 146 7.19 4.89 2.84
CA ALA A 146 6.09 4.10 2.28
C ALA A 146 6.36 2.58 2.41
N ILE A 147 7.58 2.12 2.09
CA ILE A 147 7.95 0.71 2.21
C ILE A 147 7.91 0.25 3.68
N GLY A 148 8.36 1.06 4.63
CA GLY A 148 8.30 0.72 6.05
C GLY A 148 6.87 0.65 6.59
N PHE A 149 6.03 1.63 6.24
CA PHE A 149 4.68 1.73 6.80
C PHE A 149 3.68 0.71 6.24
N ILE A 150 3.94 0.09 5.09
CA ILE A 150 3.09 -1.04 4.66
C ILE A 150 3.27 -2.26 5.57
N VAL A 151 4.48 -2.46 6.09
CA VAL A 151 4.74 -3.48 7.13
C VAL A 151 4.00 -3.12 8.41
N VAL A 152 4.03 -1.85 8.83
CA VAL A 152 3.26 -1.36 9.99
C VAL A 152 1.75 -1.57 9.80
N ALA A 153 1.22 -1.24 8.62
CA ALA A 153 -0.19 -1.47 8.30
C ALA A 153 -0.54 -2.95 8.38
N GLY A 154 0.30 -3.80 7.78
CA GLY A 154 0.13 -5.25 7.80
C GLY A 154 0.19 -5.84 9.21
N THR A 155 1.10 -5.38 10.08
CA THR A 155 1.20 -5.93 11.44
C THR A 155 0.00 -5.55 12.29
N PHE A 156 -0.46 -4.30 12.21
CA PHE A 156 -1.68 -3.90 12.93
C PHE A 156 -2.96 -4.51 12.35
N ALA A 157 -2.98 -4.91 11.08
CA ALA A 157 -4.15 -5.51 10.46
C ALA A 157 -4.18 -7.04 10.50
N GLY A 158 -3.07 -7.68 10.17
CA GLY A 158 -3.01 -9.10 9.84
C GLY A 158 -2.22 -9.96 10.82
N ASN A 159 -1.48 -9.40 11.78
CA ASN A 159 -0.59 -10.17 12.66
C ASN A 159 -1.33 -11.26 13.44
N ALA A 160 -2.52 -10.97 13.96
CA ALA A 160 -3.32 -11.97 14.69
C ALA A 160 -3.82 -13.12 13.80
N ILE A 161 -3.86 -12.92 12.48
CA ILE A 161 -4.38 -13.89 11.50
C ILE A 161 -3.24 -14.72 10.89
N SER A 162 -2.15 -14.08 10.46
CA SER A 162 -1.05 -14.74 9.73
C SER A 162 0.29 -14.82 10.46
N GLY A 163 0.44 -14.09 11.56
CA GLY A 163 1.72 -13.89 12.23
C GLY A 163 2.55 -12.72 11.66
N GLY A 164 2.13 -12.10 10.55
CA GLY A 164 2.60 -10.80 10.08
C GLY A 164 3.98 -10.78 9.41
N ALA A 165 4.36 -11.79 8.62
CA ALA A 165 5.70 -11.88 8.04
C ALA A 165 5.91 -10.97 6.84
N PHE A 166 4.93 -10.96 5.93
CA PHE A 166 4.88 -10.20 4.68
C PHE A 166 6.14 -10.34 3.81
N HIS A 167 6.85 -11.44 3.99
CA HIS A 167 8.15 -11.66 3.38
C HIS A 167 8.47 -13.18 3.41
N PRO A 168 8.61 -13.83 2.23
CA PRO A 168 8.85 -15.27 2.16
C PRO A 168 10.10 -15.74 2.92
N ALA A 169 11.21 -15.00 2.84
CA ALA A 169 12.44 -15.34 3.57
C ALA A 169 12.23 -15.33 5.10
N VAL A 170 11.43 -14.38 5.61
CA VAL A 170 11.05 -14.29 7.03
C VAL A 170 10.19 -15.45 7.43
N THR A 171 9.22 -15.78 6.59
CA THR A 171 8.29 -16.88 6.83
C THR A 171 9.04 -18.21 6.93
N VAL A 172 10.04 -18.42 6.07
CA VAL A 172 10.91 -19.60 6.08
C VAL A 172 11.85 -19.59 7.29
N ALA A 173 12.49 -18.45 7.58
CA ALA A 173 13.45 -18.32 8.68
C ALA A 173 12.78 -18.43 10.07
N ALA A 174 11.56 -17.92 10.22
CA ALA A 174 10.81 -17.94 11.48
C ALA A 174 10.09 -19.26 11.76
N GLY A 175 10.16 -20.24 10.84
CA GLY A 175 9.56 -21.57 11.03
C GLY A 175 8.08 -21.52 11.43
N ALA A 176 7.20 -21.15 10.50
CA ALA A 176 5.73 -21.27 10.65
C ALA A 176 5.07 -20.66 11.91
N GLY A 177 5.75 -19.77 12.65
CA GLY A 177 5.11 -19.10 13.79
C GLY A 177 6.02 -18.23 14.64
N THR A 178 6.38 -17.04 14.15
CA THR A 178 6.48 -15.75 14.91
C THR A 178 7.17 -14.70 14.05
N ALA A 179 6.42 -13.93 13.27
CA ALA A 179 7.01 -12.90 12.41
C ALA A 179 7.22 -11.53 13.07
N ALA A 180 6.94 -11.43 14.38
CA ALA A 180 7.21 -10.24 15.17
C ALA A 180 8.71 -9.89 15.29
N GLY A 181 9.62 -10.83 15.06
CA GLY A 181 11.08 -10.62 15.20
C GLY A 181 11.75 -9.91 14.01
N PHE A 182 11.17 -9.94 12.81
CA PHE A 182 11.90 -9.52 11.61
C PHE A 182 11.79 -8.03 11.30
N ALA A 183 10.71 -7.37 11.69
CA ALA A 183 10.59 -5.91 11.63
C ALA A 183 11.65 -5.22 12.52
N LEU A 184 12.16 -5.90 13.55
CA LEU A 184 13.27 -5.42 14.39
C LEU A 184 14.64 -5.62 13.74
N LEU A 185 14.81 -6.63 12.86
CA LEU A 185 16.08 -6.94 12.19
C LEU A 185 16.32 -6.11 10.93
N THR A 186 15.28 -5.63 10.25
CA THR A 186 15.42 -4.76 9.06
C THR A 186 15.64 -3.29 9.39
N LEU A 187 15.45 -2.88 10.66
CA LEU A 187 15.71 -1.52 11.13
C LEU A 187 17.12 -1.33 11.72
N ASN A 188 17.94 -2.37 11.81
CA ASN A 188 19.36 -2.23 12.12
C ASN A 188 20.15 -2.30 10.80
N PRO A 189 20.54 -1.17 10.17
CA PRO A 189 21.57 -1.23 9.14
C PRO A 189 22.83 -1.85 9.76
N PRO A 190 23.64 -2.62 9.00
CA PRO A 190 24.92 -3.11 9.51
C PRO A 190 25.73 -1.90 9.97
N THR A 191 25.87 -1.75 11.29
CA THR A 191 26.82 -0.81 11.87
C THR A 191 28.17 -1.25 11.35
N HIS A 192 28.84 -0.37 10.60
CA HIS A 192 30.26 -0.53 10.33
C HIS A 192 30.96 -0.79 11.66
N ASP A 193 31.58 -1.95 11.80
CA ASP A 193 32.52 -2.19 12.90
C ASP A 193 33.55 -1.06 12.87
N PRO A 194 33.78 -0.34 13.99
CA PRO A 194 34.90 0.59 14.05
C PRO A 194 36.18 -0.22 13.86
N ALA A 195 37.01 0.20 12.90
CA ALA A 195 38.31 -0.41 12.64
C ALA A 195 39.13 -0.50 13.95
N PRO A 196 39.88 -1.59 14.16
CA PRO A 196 40.70 -1.73 15.36
C PRO A 196 41.74 -0.61 15.43
N PRO A 197 42.07 -0.11 16.63
CA PRO A 197 43.04 0.96 16.79
C PRO A 197 44.45 0.49 16.37
N GLU A 198 45.11 1.30 15.55
CA GLU A 198 46.57 1.23 15.31
C GLU A 198 47.37 1.69 16.54
#